data_AF-A0A2H2ZGK5-F1
#
_entry.id   AF-A0A2H2ZGK5-F1
#
_cell.length_a   1.000
_cell.length_b   1.000
_cell.length_c   1.000
_cell.angle_alpha   90.00
_cell.angle_beta   90.00
_cell.angle_gamma   90.00
#
_symmetry.space_group_name_H-M   'P 1'
#
loop_
_entity.id
_entity.type
_entity.pdbx_description
1 polymer ?
#
loop_
_entity_poly.entity_id
_entity_poly.type
_entity_poly.pdbx_seq_one_letter_code
_entity_poly.pdbx_strand_id
1 'polypeptide(L)'
;MVGKSVTPRTGHATARINGTVIAEATSWRETEGNVYFPPESVNKDVLRGSSLSTWCPWKGDASYYTLEIDGQKFENAAWYYKEPLEGALDLRDHVAFYKNKVEVTVA
;
A
#
# COMPACT_ATOMS: atom_id res chain seq x y z
N MET A 1 -20.54 8.30 -9.77
CA MET A 1 -19.54 7.21 -9.73
C MET A 1 -19.83 6.39 -8.48
N VAL A 2 -20.10 5.08 -8.59
CA VAL A 2 -20.24 4.23 -7.40
C VAL A 2 -18.83 3.97 -6.90
N GLY A 3 -18.40 4.71 -5.87
CA GLY A 3 -17.17 4.40 -5.15
C GLY A 3 -17.26 2.98 -4.60
N LYS A 4 -16.18 2.20 -4.70
CA LYS A 4 -16.17 0.89 -4.04
C LYS A 4 -15.98 1.12 -2.54
N SER A 5 -16.44 0.18 -1.72
CA SER A 5 -16.35 0.32 -0.27
C SER A 5 -14.91 0.16 0.21
N VAL A 6 -14.38 1.19 0.84
CA VAL A 6 -13.17 1.11 1.67
C VAL A 6 -13.60 0.66 3.07
N THR A 7 -13.11 -0.49 3.51
CA THR A 7 -13.52 -1.10 4.78
C THR A 7 -12.41 -0.97 5.81
N PRO A 8 -12.65 -0.37 6.99
CA PRO A 8 -11.71 -0.42 8.09
C PRO A 8 -11.63 -1.84 8.65
N ARG A 9 -10.42 -2.28 8.99
CA ARG A 9 -10.15 -3.58 9.58
C ARG A 9 -9.25 -3.42 10.80
N THR A 10 -9.35 -4.37 11.72
CA THR A 10 -8.51 -4.51 12.90
C THR A 10 -8.06 -5.97 13.01
N GLY A 11 -6.88 -6.22 13.58
CA GLY A 11 -6.27 -7.55 13.66
C GLY A 11 -4.75 -7.42 13.61
N HIS A 12 -4.06 -8.33 12.94
CA HIS A 12 -2.64 -8.18 12.64
C HIS A 12 -2.38 -8.33 11.14
N ALA A 13 -1.94 -7.26 10.50
CA ALA A 13 -1.52 -7.27 9.10
C ALA A 13 0.00 -7.13 8.99
N THR A 14 0.64 -7.88 8.10
CA THR A 14 2.07 -7.74 7.83
C THR A 14 2.37 -7.77 6.34
N ALA A 15 3.35 -6.98 5.90
CA ALA A 15 4.00 -7.07 4.60
C ALA A 15 5.47 -7.47 4.76
N ARG A 16 5.92 -8.49 4.02
CA ARG A 16 7.30 -9.03 4.08
C ARG A 16 7.94 -9.15 2.70
N ILE A 17 9.24 -8.90 2.64
CA ILE A 17 10.10 -9.24 1.49
C ILE A 17 11.26 -10.08 2.01
N ASN A 18 11.48 -11.25 1.42
CA ASN A 18 12.56 -12.17 1.80
C ASN A 18 12.61 -12.45 3.32
N GLY A 19 11.45 -12.51 3.99
CA GLY A 19 11.34 -12.70 5.44
C GLY A 19 11.43 -11.43 6.29
N THR A 20 11.90 -10.31 5.75
CA THR A 20 11.98 -9.03 6.48
C THR A 20 10.64 -8.31 6.47
N VAL A 21 10.15 -7.92 7.65
CA VAL A 21 8.94 -7.10 7.81
C VAL A 21 9.21 -5.67 7.34
N ILE A 22 8.42 -5.22 6.38
CA ILE A 22 8.49 -3.85 5.83
C ILE A 22 7.25 -3.02 6.14
N ALA A 23 6.16 -3.64 6.59
CA ALA A 23 5.04 -2.96 7.21
C ALA A 23 4.31 -3.88 8.19
N GLU A 24 3.84 -3.36 9.31
CA GLU A 24 3.05 -4.10 10.30
C GLU A 24 2.05 -3.20 11.01
N ALA A 25 0.77 -3.56 10.97
CA ALA A 25 -0.31 -2.73 11.51
C ALA A 25 -1.36 -3.55 12.25
N THR A 26 -1.96 -2.93 13.29
CA THR A 26 -3.12 -3.50 14.00
C THR A 26 -4.47 -3.00 13.48
N SER A 27 -4.45 -1.98 12.63
CA SER A 27 -5.60 -1.49 11.89
C SER A 27 -5.19 -1.07 10.49
N TRP A 28 -6.01 -1.38 9.49
CA TRP A 28 -5.74 -1.07 8.09
C TRP A 28 -7.03 -0.72 7.33
N ARG A 29 -6.87 -0.29 6.08
CA ARG A 29 -7.99 -0.18 5.14
C ARG A 29 -7.94 -1.31 4.12
N GLU A 30 -9.10 -1.82 3.74
CA GLU A 30 -9.22 -2.87 2.74
C GLU A 30 -10.18 -2.44 1.65
N THR A 31 -9.75 -2.58 0.40
CA THR A 31 -10.63 -2.44 -0.77
C THR A 31 -10.13 -3.32 -1.89
N GLU A 32 -11.05 -3.95 -2.62
CA GLU A 32 -10.73 -4.79 -3.78
C GLU A 32 -9.67 -5.87 -3.49
N GLY A 33 -9.70 -6.44 -2.27
CA GLY A 33 -8.75 -7.46 -1.83
C GLY A 33 -7.34 -6.95 -1.51
N ASN A 34 -7.10 -5.64 -1.56
CA ASN A 34 -5.83 -5.02 -1.20
C ASN A 34 -5.86 -4.52 0.25
N VAL A 35 -4.75 -4.76 0.95
CA VAL A 35 -4.49 -4.26 2.31
C VAL A 35 -3.69 -2.97 2.19
N TYR A 36 -4.23 -1.90 2.75
CA TYR A 36 -3.63 -0.57 2.78
C TYR A 36 -3.16 -0.27 4.19
N PHE A 37 -1.85 -0.33 4.37
CA PHE A 37 -1.15 -0.07 5.62
C PHE A 37 -1.11 1.43 5.88
N PRO A 38 -1.44 1.89 7.10
CA PRO A 38 -1.30 3.30 7.44
C PRO A 38 0.17 3.74 7.34
N PRO A 39 0.47 4.97 6.93
CA PRO A 39 1.83 5.39 6.57
C PRO A 39 2.85 5.28 7.71
N GLU A 40 2.41 5.38 8.97
CA GLU A 40 3.22 5.19 10.17
C GLU A 40 3.63 3.73 10.42
N SER A 41 2.92 2.78 9.84
CA SER A 41 3.20 1.34 9.99
C SER A 41 4.19 0.80 8.96
N VAL A 42 4.61 1.63 8.00
CA VAL A 42 5.46 1.25 6.88
C VAL A 42 6.89 1.70 7.15
N ASN A 43 7.85 0.81 6.98
CA ASN A 43 9.27 1.15 7.05
C ASN A 43 9.63 2.06 5.86
N LYS A 44 9.88 3.34 6.12
CA LYS A 44 10.21 4.32 5.08
C LYS A 44 11.62 4.15 4.51
N ASP A 45 12.52 3.50 5.24
CA ASP A 45 13.92 3.32 4.83
C ASP A 45 14.04 2.40 3.61
N VAL A 46 13.04 1.54 3.37
CA VAL A 46 12.98 0.68 2.18
C VAL A 46 12.28 1.34 0.99
N LEU A 47 11.61 2.49 1.18
CA LEU A 47 10.85 3.14 0.11
C LEU A 47 11.75 4.06 -0.74
N ARG A 48 11.66 3.93 -2.06
CA ARG A 48 12.27 4.85 -3.02
C ARG A 48 11.18 5.36 -3.96
N GLY A 49 11.12 6.69 -4.14
CA GLY A 49 10.15 7.30 -5.04
C GLY A 49 10.27 6.76 -6.46
N SER A 50 9.13 6.56 -7.12
CA SER A 50 9.05 6.20 -8.54
C SER A 50 8.40 7.34 -9.33
N SER A 51 8.76 7.47 -10.60
CA SER A 51 8.07 8.35 -11.56
C SER A 51 6.79 7.73 -12.13
N LEU A 52 6.52 6.45 -11.85
CA LEU A 52 5.29 5.80 -12.30
C LEU A 52 4.09 6.41 -11.57
N SER A 53 3.07 6.74 -12.36
CA SER A 53 1.72 7.08 -11.89
C SER A 53 0.69 6.35 -12.75
N THR A 54 -0.43 5.93 -12.15
CA THR A 54 -1.56 5.36 -12.88
C THR A 54 -2.88 5.96 -12.41
N TRP A 55 -3.86 6.05 -13.31
CA TRP A 55 -5.17 6.64 -13.00
C TRP A 55 -6.21 5.57 -12.66
N CYS A 56 -6.91 5.76 -11.55
CA CYS A 56 -8.08 4.98 -11.17
C CYS A 56 -9.33 5.87 -11.16
N PRO A 57 -10.42 5.52 -11.88
CA PRO A 57 -11.60 6.38 -12.02
C PRO A 57 -12.29 6.80 -10.71
N TRP A 58 -12.09 6.05 -9.63
CA TRP A 58 -12.74 6.32 -8.33
C TRP A 58 -11.76 6.57 -7.19
N LYS A 59 -10.45 6.32 -7.38
CA LYS A 59 -9.42 6.60 -6.37
C LYS A 59 -8.51 7.77 -6.73
N GLY A 60 -8.41 8.17 -8.00
CA GLY A 60 -7.49 9.21 -8.46
C GLY A 60 -6.14 8.65 -8.91
N ASP A 61 -5.10 9.48 -8.83
CA ASP A 61 -3.72 9.14 -9.20
C ASP A 61 -3.04 8.25 -8.16
N ALA A 62 -2.68 7.03 -8.55
CA ALA A 62 -1.83 6.15 -7.78
C ALA A 62 -0.37 6.51 -8.02
N SER A 63 0.35 6.83 -6.95
CA SER A 63 1.80 6.98 -6.94
C SER A 63 2.47 5.69 -6.49
N TYR A 64 3.70 5.43 -6.94
CA TYR A 64 4.39 4.17 -6.69
C TYR A 64 5.70 4.37 -5.93
N TYR A 65 6.08 3.35 -5.16
CA TYR A 65 7.40 3.20 -4.59
C TYR A 65 8.08 1.96 -5.18
N THR A 66 9.36 2.11 -5.52
CA THR A 66 10.28 1.00 -5.64
C THR A 66 10.78 0.65 -4.24
N LEU A 67 10.79 -0.64 -3.91
CA LEU A 67 11.30 -1.10 -2.61
C LEU A 67 12.76 -1.49 -2.77
N GLU A 68 13.61 -1.03 -1.85
CA GLU A 68 15.04 -1.33 -1.82
C GLU A 68 15.40 -1.91 -0.46
N ILE A 69 15.85 -3.17 -0.46
CA ILE A 69 16.21 -3.92 0.74
C ILE A 69 17.36 -4.86 0.41
N ASP A 70 18.39 -4.89 1.26
CA ASP A 70 19.58 -5.75 1.10
C ASP A 70 20.23 -5.65 -0.30
N GLY A 71 20.25 -4.44 -0.87
CA GLY A 71 20.80 -4.18 -2.21
C GLY A 71 19.93 -4.65 -3.38
N GLN A 72 18.79 -5.28 -3.12
CA GLN A 72 17.82 -5.70 -4.14
C GLN A 72 16.75 -4.63 -4.35
N LYS A 73 16.33 -4.46 -5.61
CA LYS A 73 15.30 -3.51 -6.00
C LYS A 73 14.06 -4.24 -6.49
N PHE A 74 12.91 -3.89 -5.94
CA PHE A 74 11.59 -4.36 -6.34
C PHE A 74 10.83 -3.19 -6.93
N GLU A 75 10.98 -3.01 -8.25
CA GLU A 75 10.43 -1.86 -8.96
C GLU A 75 8.92 -1.74 -8.81
N ASN A 76 8.44 -0.54 -8.46
CA ASN A 76 7.01 -0.23 -8.36
C ASN A 76 6.23 -1.26 -7.52
N ALA A 77 6.84 -1.81 -6.47
CA ALA A 77 6.28 -2.92 -5.69
C ALA A 77 5.25 -2.46 -4.64
N ALA A 78 5.18 -1.16 -4.36
CA ALA A 78 4.15 -0.57 -3.52
C ALA A 78 3.50 0.63 -4.21
N TRP A 79 2.26 0.94 -3.84
CA TRP A 79 1.53 2.10 -4.32
C TRP A 79 0.72 2.77 -3.21
N TYR A 80 0.39 4.04 -3.42
CA TYR A 80 -0.40 4.86 -2.51
C TYR A 80 -1.14 5.97 -3.28
N TYR A 81 -2.11 6.61 -2.62
CA TYR A 81 -2.85 7.75 -3.17
C TYR A 81 -2.57 8.99 -2.33
N LYS A 82 -1.86 9.97 -2.89
CA LYS A 82 -1.55 11.25 -2.21
C LYS A 82 -2.76 12.18 -2.14
N GLU A 83 -3.53 12.20 -3.21
CA GLU A 83 -4.72 13.06 -3.39
C GLU A 83 -5.88 12.21 -3.91
N PRO A 84 -6.41 11.28 -3.10
CA PRO A 84 -7.49 10.42 -3.54
C PRO A 84 -8.80 11.20 -3.80
N LEU A 85 -9.64 10.65 -4.68
CA LEU A 85 -11.00 11.17 -4.90
C LEU A 85 -11.91 10.93 -3.68
N GLU A 86 -13.04 11.63 -3.61
CA GLU A 86 -13.95 11.64 -2.44
C GLU A 86 -14.32 10.25 -1.92
N GLY A 87 -14.55 9.28 -2.82
CA GLY A 87 -14.91 7.90 -2.43
C GLY A 87 -13.76 7.08 -1.84
N ALA A 88 -12.54 7.61 -1.82
CA ALA A 88 -11.31 6.91 -1.42
C ALA A 88 -10.44 7.72 -0.45
N LEU A 89 -10.98 8.77 0.18
CA LEU A 89 -10.22 9.65 1.10
C LEU A 89 -9.56 8.89 2.25
N ASP A 90 -10.19 7.81 2.73
CA ASP A 90 -9.66 6.91 3.75
C ASP A 90 -8.35 6.20 3.36
N LEU A 91 -8.03 6.14 2.06
CA LEU A 91 -6.80 5.53 1.54
C LEU A 91 -5.65 6.53 1.43
N ARG A 92 -5.87 7.80 1.81
CA ARG A 92 -4.85 8.84 1.68
C ARG A 92 -3.57 8.41 2.37
N ASP A 93 -2.47 8.44 1.60
CA ASP A 93 -1.12 8.07 2.01
C ASP A 93 -0.95 6.64 2.56
N HIS A 94 -2.01 5.83 2.58
CA HIS A 94 -1.88 4.43 2.95
C HIS A 94 -1.22 3.66 1.82
N VAL A 95 -0.33 2.73 2.19
CA VAL A 95 0.51 1.99 1.25
C VAL A 95 -0.02 0.59 1.09
N ALA A 96 -0.23 0.17 -0.15
CA ALA A 96 -0.51 -1.21 -0.52
C ALA A 96 0.66 -1.80 -1.30
N PHE A 97 0.78 -3.12 -1.29
CA PHE A 97 1.89 -3.85 -1.87
C PHE A 97 1.42 -4.89 -2.89
N TYR A 98 2.20 -5.07 -3.96
CA TYR A 98 1.88 -6.07 -4.97
C TYR A 98 2.21 -7.47 -4.43
N LYS A 99 1.17 -8.29 -4.28
CA LYS A 99 1.27 -9.63 -3.66
C LYS A 99 2.15 -10.64 -4.42
N ASN A 100 2.49 -10.37 -5.68
CA ASN A 100 3.45 -11.17 -6.45
C ASN A 100 4.92 -10.78 -6.19
N LYS A 101 5.17 -9.70 -5.45
CA LYS A 101 6.51 -9.21 -5.07
C LYS A 101 6.71 -9.15 -3.55
N VAL A 102 5.63 -8.98 -2.81
CA VAL A 102 5.61 -8.80 -1.35
C VAL A 102 4.61 -9.77 -0.76
N GLU A 103 5.02 -10.52 0.26
CA GLU A 103 4.12 -11.38 1.02
C GLU A 103 3.25 -10.49 1.92
N VAL A 104 1.93 -10.50 1.72
CA VAL A 104 0.98 -9.74 2.55
C VAL A 104 0.05 -10.72 3.25
N THR A 105 0.07 -10.72 4.58
CA THR A 105 -0.78 -11.58 5.41
C THR A 105 -1.63 -10.75 6.36
N VAL A 106 -2.80 -11.29 6.71
CA VAL A 106 -3.72 -10.74 7.73
C VAL A 106 -4.18 -11.88 8.63
N ALA A 107 -4.27 -11.63 9.93
CA ALA A 107 -4.70 -12.57 10.97
C ALA A 107 -5.72 -11.91 11.91
#